data_AF-A0A543ANJ0-F1
#
_entry.id   AF-A0A543ANJ0-F1
#
_cell.length_a   1.000
_cell.length_b   1.000
_cell.length_c   1.000
_cell.angle_alpha   90.00
_cell.angle_beta   90.00
_cell.angle_gamma   90.00
#
_symmetry.space_group_name_H-M   'P 1'
#
loop_
_entity.id
_entity.type
_entity.pdbx_description
1 polymer ?
#
loop_
_entity_poly.entity_id
_entity_poly.type
_entity_poly.pdbx_seq_one_letter_code
_entity_poly.pdbx_strand_id
1 'polypeptide(L)'
;MSINVQQPQPYDIVSNNIMIAGTAGGAFEASYNYRISEGHDEVEGHFMAGDGTGGHGQFQVVAKVASAAFKHAVAYIEVFHESPKDGSPRDRVVVPVILGAEIVPGYTNYFEHVVRSGDTLWSISKQHYGNGNLYHRLLAANPKITNPNVISVGDIVRVPRA
;
A
#
# COMPACT_ATOMS: atom_id res chain seq x y z
N MET A 1 12.87 -5.07 -20.28
CA MET A 1 12.26 -5.88 -19.20
C MET A 1 10.88 -5.29 -18.94
N SER A 2 9.98 -6.00 -18.29
CA SER A 2 8.73 -5.40 -17.83
C SER A 2 8.31 -5.98 -16.49
N ILE A 3 7.53 -5.19 -15.76
CA ILE A 3 7.13 -5.43 -14.39
C ILE A 3 5.62 -5.26 -14.32
N ASN A 4 4.95 -6.21 -13.69
CA ASN A 4 3.54 -6.13 -13.36
C ASN A 4 3.36 -6.49 -11.89
N VAL A 5 3.04 -5.51 -11.06
CA VAL A 5 2.73 -5.70 -9.65
C VAL A 5 1.24 -6.02 -9.52
N GLN A 6 0.94 -7.23 -9.06
CA GLN A 6 -0.42 -7.75 -8.89
C GLN A 6 -0.92 -7.59 -7.46
N GLN A 7 -0.02 -7.58 -6.48
CA GLN A 7 -0.31 -7.20 -5.10
C GLN A 7 0.85 -6.41 -4.50
N PRO A 8 0.58 -5.39 -3.66
CA PRO A 8 -0.76 -4.89 -3.31
C PRO A 8 -1.41 -4.14 -4.48
N GLN A 9 -2.73 -3.91 -4.41
CA GLN A 9 -3.44 -3.03 -5.33
C GLN A 9 -3.40 -1.57 -4.84
N PRO A 10 -3.60 -0.58 -5.73
CA PRO A 10 -3.62 0.83 -5.34
C PRO A 10 -4.59 1.11 -4.19
N TYR A 11 -4.05 1.69 -3.12
CA TYR A 11 -4.72 2.07 -1.88
C TYR A 11 -5.22 0.91 -1.01
N ASP A 12 -4.68 -0.30 -1.18
CA ASP A 12 -4.85 -1.37 -0.19
C ASP A 12 -4.26 -0.93 1.17
N ILE A 13 -4.93 -1.35 2.25
CA ILE A 13 -4.41 -1.16 3.60
C ILE A 13 -3.52 -2.35 3.94
N VAL A 14 -2.24 -2.10 4.15
CA VAL A 14 -1.21 -3.12 4.32
C VAL A 14 -0.69 -3.17 5.75
N SER A 15 -0.20 -4.35 6.15
CA SER A 15 0.47 -4.56 7.43
C SER A 15 1.96 -4.14 7.36
N ASN A 16 2.68 -4.23 8.48
CA ASN A 16 4.13 -4.02 8.50
C ASN A 16 4.95 -5.08 7.73
N ASN A 17 4.31 -6.18 7.34
CA ASN A 17 4.85 -7.17 6.41
C ASN A 17 4.09 -7.04 5.10
N ILE A 18 4.63 -6.28 4.16
CA ILE A 18 3.98 -5.97 2.89
C ILE A 18 4.36 -7.04 1.88
N MET A 19 3.37 -7.82 1.43
CA MET A 19 3.57 -8.77 0.33
C MET A 19 3.53 -8.00 -0.99
N ILE A 20 4.64 -8.05 -1.74
CA ILE A 20 4.75 -7.54 -3.10
C ILE A 20 4.85 -8.75 -4.01
N ALA A 21 3.89 -8.91 -4.90
CA ALA A 21 3.82 -10.07 -5.78
C ALA A 21 3.35 -9.70 -7.18
N GLY A 22 3.78 -10.48 -8.16
CA GLY A 22 3.37 -10.30 -9.55
C GLY A 22 4.25 -11.06 -10.52
N THR A 23 4.43 -10.48 -11.70
CA THR A 23 5.28 -11.05 -12.76
C THR A 23 6.29 -10.03 -13.22
N ALA A 24 7.55 -10.43 -13.34
CA ALA A 24 8.62 -9.59 -13.87
C ALA A 24 9.55 -10.43 -14.76
N GLY A 25 10.16 -9.81 -15.77
CA GLY A 25 11.01 -10.53 -16.71
C GLY A 25 11.28 -9.77 -18.00
N GLY A 26 11.51 -10.52 -19.07
CA GLY A 26 12.03 -9.97 -20.34
C GLY A 26 13.57 -9.96 -20.39
N ALA A 27 14.20 -10.79 -19.57
CA ALA A 27 15.65 -11.04 -19.52
C ALA A 27 15.90 -12.43 -18.93
N PHE A 28 17.11 -12.99 -19.13
CA PHE A 28 17.47 -14.35 -18.73
C PHE A 28 17.31 -14.56 -17.21
N GLU A 29 18.04 -13.77 -16.41
CA GLU A 29 17.81 -13.59 -14.98
C GLU A 29 18.06 -12.10 -14.68
N ALA A 30 17.09 -11.43 -14.06
CA ALA A 30 17.20 -10.02 -13.75
C ALA A 30 16.96 -9.77 -12.26
N SER A 31 17.82 -8.95 -11.68
CA SER A 31 17.61 -8.37 -10.36
C SER A 31 16.64 -7.20 -10.49
N TYR A 32 15.61 -7.23 -9.67
CA TYR A 32 14.65 -6.15 -9.50
C TYR A 32 14.75 -5.60 -8.09
N ASN A 33 14.49 -4.32 -7.94
CA ASN A 33 14.49 -3.62 -6.68
C ASN A 33 13.07 -3.20 -6.32
N TYR A 34 12.78 -3.17 -5.02
CA TYR A 34 11.63 -2.46 -4.51
C TYR A 34 12.10 -1.35 -3.56
N ARG A 35 11.36 -0.25 -3.55
CA ARG A 35 11.51 0.86 -2.61
C ARG A 35 10.15 1.27 -2.09
N ILE A 36 9.99 1.34 -0.77
CA ILE A 36 8.77 1.76 -0.11
C ILE A 36 9.07 3.06 0.62
N SER A 37 8.44 4.16 0.21
CA SER A 37 8.66 5.46 0.83
C SER A 37 7.37 6.25 0.95
N GLU A 38 7.28 7.07 1.99
CA GLU A 38 6.24 8.08 2.15
C GLU A 38 6.76 9.52 2.02
N GLY A 39 8.07 9.68 1.82
CA GLY A 39 8.77 10.95 1.67
C GLY A 39 9.67 11.32 2.85
N HIS A 40 9.36 10.87 4.07
CA HIS A 40 10.23 11.10 5.24
C HIS A 40 11.22 9.97 5.54
N ASP A 41 10.85 8.72 5.25
CA ASP A 41 11.73 7.56 5.39
C ASP A 41 11.49 6.58 4.23
N GLU A 42 12.36 5.57 4.10
CA GLU A 42 12.24 4.53 3.07
C GLU A 42 12.77 3.16 3.51
N VAL A 43 12.22 2.13 2.88
CA VAL A 43 12.69 0.74 2.99
C VAL A 43 12.94 0.21 1.60
N GLU A 44 14.14 -0.33 1.39
CA GLU A 44 14.56 -0.89 0.12
C GLU A 44 14.85 -2.40 0.24
N GLY A 45 14.81 -3.07 -0.90
CA GLY A 45 15.27 -4.44 -1.04
C GLY A 45 15.22 -4.87 -2.49
N HIS A 46 15.55 -6.13 -2.74
CA HIS A 46 15.61 -6.68 -4.09
C HIS A 46 15.07 -8.10 -4.14
N PHE A 47 14.78 -8.55 -5.34
CA PHE A 47 14.39 -9.93 -5.65
C PHE A 47 14.84 -10.29 -7.07
N MET A 48 14.95 -11.59 -7.34
CA MET A 48 15.24 -12.11 -8.66
C MET A 48 13.94 -12.50 -9.36
N ALA A 49 13.82 -12.16 -10.64
CA ALA A 49 12.74 -12.63 -11.49
C ALA A 49 13.22 -12.89 -12.92
N GLY A 50 12.59 -13.85 -13.59
CA GLY A 50 12.98 -14.35 -14.90
C GLY A 50 12.79 -15.86 -14.96
N ASP A 51 12.83 -16.42 -16.16
CA ASP A 51 12.66 -17.86 -16.40
C ASP A 51 13.90 -18.53 -16.99
N GLY A 52 15.04 -17.83 -17.05
CA GLY A 52 16.26 -18.33 -17.68
C GLY A 52 16.19 -18.42 -19.21
N THR A 53 15.15 -17.89 -19.84
CA THR A 53 15.00 -17.91 -21.31
C THR A 53 14.54 -16.57 -21.89
N GLY A 54 14.36 -15.56 -21.03
CA GLY A 54 13.93 -14.21 -21.44
C GLY A 54 12.43 -13.96 -21.26
N GLY A 55 11.68 -14.87 -20.67
CA GLY A 55 10.26 -14.70 -20.34
C GLY A 55 10.04 -14.05 -18.97
N HIS A 56 8.82 -14.21 -18.45
CA HIS A 56 8.35 -13.59 -17.21
C HIS A 56 8.21 -14.62 -16.11
N GLY A 57 8.97 -14.43 -15.03
CA GLY A 57 8.85 -15.23 -13.81
C GLY A 57 7.84 -14.60 -12.85
N GLN A 58 7.16 -15.43 -12.08
CA GLN A 58 6.43 -14.96 -10.90
C GLN A 58 7.41 -14.60 -9.80
N PHE A 59 7.10 -13.54 -9.06
CA PHE A 59 7.84 -13.16 -7.86
C PHE A 59 6.87 -12.92 -6.70
N GLN A 60 7.35 -13.21 -5.50
CA GLN A 60 6.68 -12.94 -4.24
C GLN A 60 7.76 -12.55 -3.23
N VAL A 61 7.67 -11.35 -2.67
CA VAL A 61 8.61 -10.85 -1.67
C VAL A 61 7.86 -10.18 -0.54
N VAL A 62 8.34 -10.38 0.68
CA VAL A 62 7.78 -9.72 1.88
C VAL A 62 8.74 -8.61 2.30
N ALA A 63 8.31 -7.37 2.11
CA ALA A 63 9.01 -6.20 2.61
C ALA A 63 8.59 -5.91 4.05
N LYS A 64 9.56 -5.94 4.98
CA LYS A 64 9.33 -5.62 6.40
C LYS A 64 9.60 -4.14 6.62
N VAL A 65 8.58 -3.40 7.05
CA VAL A 65 8.68 -1.94 7.20
C VAL A 65 8.63 -1.44 8.64
N ALA A 66 8.52 -2.34 9.62
CA ALA A 66 8.41 -1.98 11.03
C ALA A 66 9.62 -1.20 11.60
N SER A 67 10.78 -1.25 10.94
CA SER A 67 11.99 -0.52 11.34
C SER A 67 12.04 0.92 10.82
N ALA A 68 11.22 1.26 9.82
CA ALA A 68 11.18 2.61 9.26
C ALA A 68 10.37 3.52 10.19
N ALA A 69 10.84 4.76 10.33
CA ALA A 69 10.19 5.82 11.09
C ALA A 69 9.23 6.61 10.18
N PHE A 70 8.27 5.90 9.58
CA PHE A 70 7.25 6.52 8.76
C PHE A 70 6.37 7.49 9.57
N LYS A 71 5.94 8.57 8.92
CA LYS A 71 5.11 9.64 9.51
C LYS A 71 3.80 9.86 8.77
N HIS A 72 3.65 9.25 7.61
CA HIS A 72 2.48 9.37 6.76
C HIS A 72 1.89 7.99 6.48
N ALA A 73 0.56 7.90 6.58
CA ALA A 73 -0.14 6.65 6.32
C ALA A 73 -0.13 6.24 4.85
N VAL A 74 0.04 7.18 3.91
CA VAL A 74 0.15 6.86 2.49
C VAL A 74 1.62 6.69 2.13
N ALA A 75 1.98 5.52 1.64
CA ALA A 75 3.30 5.21 1.12
C ALA A 75 3.22 4.76 -0.34
N TYR A 76 4.34 4.81 -1.05
CA TYR A 76 4.47 4.43 -2.44
C TYR A 76 5.46 3.28 -2.54
N ILE A 77 4.98 2.15 -3.07
CA ILE A 77 5.81 1.00 -3.42
C ILE A 77 6.25 1.19 -4.86
N GLU A 78 7.54 1.40 -5.05
CA GLU A 78 8.17 1.43 -6.36
C GLU A 78 8.83 0.07 -6.61
N VAL A 79 8.58 -0.53 -7.78
CA VAL A 79 9.29 -1.74 -8.25
C VAL A 79 9.94 -1.42 -9.58
N PHE A 80 11.24 -1.64 -9.70
CA PHE A 80 12.04 -1.24 -10.86
C PHE A 80 13.25 -2.17 -11.06
N HIS A 81 13.91 -2.05 -12.19
CA HIS A 81 15.28 -2.59 -12.37
C HIS A 81 16.24 -1.44 -12.69
N GLU A 82 17.53 -1.69 -12.50
CA GLU A 82 18.57 -0.69 -12.79
C GLU A 82 19.19 -0.93 -14.15
N SER A 83 19.39 0.16 -14.89
CA SER A 83 20.12 0.13 -16.16
C SER A 83 21.59 -0.24 -15.92
N PRO A 84 22.12 -1.29 -16.58
CA PRO A 84 23.53 -1.68 -16.42
C PRO A 84 24.54 -0.61 -16.86
N LYS A 85 24.08 0.41 -17.60
CA LYS A 85 24.93 1.48 -18.13
C LYS A 85 25.20 2.59 -17.11
N ASP A 86 24.21 2.92 -16.28
CA ASP A 86 24.21 4.14 -15.48
C ASP A 86 23.52 4.00 -14.10
N GLY A 87 23.02 2.81 -13.75
CA GLY A 87 22.30 2.57 -12.50
C GLY A 87 20.93 3.25 -12.41
N SER A 88 20.45 3.88 -13.50
CA SER A 88 19.16 4.58 -13.48
C SER A 88 18.00 3.59 -13.32
N PRO A 89 16.96 3.90 -12.49
CA PRO A 89 15.75 3.11 -12.44
C PRO A 89 15.03 3.06 -13.79
N ARG A 90 14.60 1.87 -14.19
CA ARG A 90 13.89 1.58 -15.45
C ARG A 90 12.63 0.76 -15.20
N ASP A 91 11.67 0.91 -16.11
CA ASP A 91 10.37 0.22 -16.09
C ASP A 91 9.66 0.28 -14.74
N ARG A 92 9.82 1.42 -14.04
CA ARG A 92 9.34 1.61 -12.67
C ARG A 92 7.81 1.57 -12.62
N VAL A 93 7.29 0.67 -11.80
CA VAL A 93 5.88 0.59 -11.42
C VAL A 93 5.73 1.21 -10.04
N VAL A 94 4.70 2.04 -9.85
CA VAL A 94 4.42 2.69 -8.57
C VAL A 94 3.02 2.30 -8.11
N VAL A 95 2.92 1.75 -6.90
CA VAL A 95 1.66 1.38 -6.26
C VAL A 95 1.52 2.17 -4.96
N PRO A 96 0.55 3.10 -4.85
CA PRO A 96 0.25 3.75 -3.59
C PRO A 96 -0.44 2.74 -2.65
N VAL A 97 -0.07 2.74 -1.38
CA VAL A 97 -0.64 1.88 -0.33
C VAL A 97 -0.90 2.67 0.93
N ILE A 98 -1.70 2.09 1.82
CA ILE A 98 -2.01 2.67 3.12
C ILE A 98 -1.38 1.81 4.21
N LEU A 99 -0.42 2.37 4.94
CA LEU A 99 0.24 1.73 6.08
C LEU A 99 -0.74 1.68 7.26
N GLY A 100 -1.33 0.52 7.51
CA GLY A 100 -2.35 0.38 8.56
C GLY A 100 -1.83 0.68 9.96
N ALA A 101 -0.56 0.34 10.24
CA ALA A 101 0.08 0.59 11.52
C ALA A 101 0.24 2.08 11.84
N GLU A 102 0.37 2.93 10.80
CA GLU A 102 0.44 4.40 10.95
C GLU A 102 -0.93 5.02 11.23
N ILE A 103 -2.02 4.27 11.04
CA ILE A 103 -3.39 4.71 11.35
C ILE A 103 -3.83 4.18 12.72
N VAL A 104 -3.60 2.90 12.96
CA VAL A 104 -3.97 2.20 14.20
C VAL A 104 -2.76 1.40 14.69
N PRO A 105 -2.20 1.72 15.86
CA PRO A 105 -1.16 0.91 16.46
C PRO A 105 -1.63 -0.54 16.63
N GLY A 106 -0.83 -1.49 16.14
CA GLY A 106 -1.19 -2.91 16.16
C GLY A 106 -2.19 -3.34 15.08
N TYR A 107 -2.36 -2.55 14.01
CA TYR A 107 -3.26 -2.86 12.90
C TYR A 107 -3.20 -4.33 12.44
N THR A 108 -4.37 -4.97 12.39
CA THR A 108 -4.51 -6.37 11.96
C THR A 108 -5.47 -6.53 10.78
N ASN A 109 -6.54 -5.72 10.71
CA ASN A 109 -7.54 -5.79 9.65
C ASN A 109 -8.37 -4.51 9.52
N TYR A 110 -9.30 -4.48 8.57
CA TYR A 110 -10.32 -3.43 8.46
C TYR A 110 -11.71 -4.02 8.28
N PHE A 111 -12.74 -3.25 8.66
CA PHE A 111 -14.12 -3.53 8.32
C PHE A 111 -14.62 -2.60 7.22
N GLU A 112 -15.54 -3.09 6.40
CA GLU A 112 -16.28 -2.27 5.45
C GLU A 112 -17.60 -1.84 6.08
N HIS A 113 -17.75 -0.54 6.31
CA HIS A 113 -19.01 0.05 6.73
C HIS A 113 -19.71 0.65 5.52
N VAL A 114 -20.89 0.14 5.21
CA VAL A 114 -21.77 0.72 4.18
C VAL A 114 -22.51 1.91 4.77
N VAL A 115 -22.25 3.10 4.23
CA VAL A 115 -22.83 4.36 4.70
C VAL A 115 -24.36 4.33 4.60
N ARG A 116 -25.02 4.70 5.68
CA ARG A 116 -26.48 4.78 5.82
C ARG A 116 -26.92 6.24 5.91
N SER A 117 -28.23 6.46 5.73
CA SER A 117 -28.81 7.79 5.90
C SER A 117 -28.55 8.31 7.32
N GLY A 118 -27.99 9.53 7.42
CA GLY A 118 -27.61 10.16 8.69
C GLY A 118 -26.19 9.85 9.16
N ASP A 119 -25.47 8.95 8.49
CA ASP A 119 -24.07 8.69 8.81
C ASP A 119 -23.19 9.89 8.47
N THR A 120 -22.26 10.14 9.38
CA THR A 120 -21.09 11.01 9.24
C THR A 120 -19.85 10.21 9.61
N LEU A 121 -18.66 10.62 9.15
CA LEU A 121 -17.41 9.99 9.60
C LEU A 121 -17.26 10.01 11.12
N TRP A 122 -17.76 11.06 11.79
CA TRP A 122 -17.79 11.14 13.25
C TRP A 122 -18.68 10.05 13.86
N SER A 123 -19.90 9.86 13.34
CA SER A 123 -20.81 8.83 13.86
C SER A 123 -20.30 7.41 13.60
N ILE A 124 -19.72 7.16 12.41
CA ILE A 124 -19.09 5.88 12.05
C ILE A 124 -17.91 5.61 12.99
N SER A 125 -17.06 6.61 13.21
CA SER A 125 -15.96 6.54 14.16
C SER A 125 -16.44 6.26 15.58
N LYS A 126 -17.49 6.93 16.05
CA LYS A 126 -18.08 6.69 17.37
C LYS A 126 -18.65 5.27 17.48
N GLN A 127 -19.30 4.78 16.44
CA GLN A 127 -19.86 3.43 16.40
C GLN A 127 -18.75 2.35 16.47
N HIS A 128 -17.66 2.52 15.71
CA HIS A 128 -16.63 1.49 15.59
C HIS A 128 -15.47 1.61 16.59
N TYR A 129 -15.13 2.83 17.00
CA TYR A 129 -14.02 3.10 17.91
C TYR A 129 -14.49 3.59 19.29
N GLY A 130 -15.79 3.76 19.51
CA GLY A 130 -16.34 4.35 20.73
C GLY A 130 -16.11 5.87 20.86
N ASN A 131 -15.36 6.47 19.93
CA ASN A 131 -14.97 7.87 19.97
C ASN A 131 -15.06 8.50 18.58
N GLY A 132 -15.91 9.51 18.41
CA GLY A 132 -16.08 10.19 17.14
C GLY A 132 -14.88 11.06 16.73
N ASN A 133 -14.03 11.46 17.67
CA ASN A 133 -12.80 12.24 17.38
C ASN A 133 -11.74 11.42 16.62
N LEU A 134 -11.92 10.10 16.54
CA LEU A 134 -11.06 9.20 15.77
C LEU A 134 -11.40 9.14 14.27
N TYR A 135 -12.30 10.01 13.78
CA TYR A 135 -12.71 10.04 12.37
C TYR A 135 -11.54 10.27 11.39
N HIS A 136 -10.45 10.91 11.85
CA HIS A 136 -9.23 11.10 11.06
C HIS A 136 -8.59 9.77 10.63
N ARG A 137 -8.79 8.68 11.40
CA ARG A 137 -8.36 7.33 11.00
C ARG A 137 -9.12 6.83 9.78
N LEU A 138 -10.42 7.16 9.69
CA LEU A 138 -11.23 6.82 8.52
C LEU A 138 -10.77 7.61 7.30
N LEU A 139 -10.42 8.89 7.45
CA LEU A 139 -9.87 9.70 6.36
C LEU A 139 -8.55 9.12 5.85
N ALA A 140 -7.61 8.80 6.74
CA ALA A 140 -6.33 8.20 6.37
C ALA A 140 -6.50 6.86 5.64
N ALA A 141 -7.48 6.05 6.06
CA ALA A 141 -7.78 4.76 5.45
C ALA A 141 -8.56 4.84 4.14
N ASN A 142 -9.16 5.99 3.80
CA ASN A 142 -10.04 6.14 2.64
C ASN A 142 -9.65 7.40 1.84
N PRO A 143 -8.51 7.39 1.13
CA PRO A 143 -8.00 8.54 0.38
C PRO A 143 -8.94 9.01 -0.75
N LYS A 144 -9.92 8.19 -1.14
CA LYS A 144 -10.99 8.60 -2.07
C LYS A 144 -11.97 9.63 -1.44
N ILE A 145 -12.05 9.69 -0.11
CA ILE A 145 -12.86 10.67 0.62
C ILE A 145 -12.03 11.95 0.74
N THR A 146 -12.17 12.83 -0.25
CA THR A 146 -11.43 14.10 -0.29
C THR A 146 -12.07 15.20 0.57
N ASN A 147 -13.37 15.11 0.81
CA ASN A 147 -14.10 16.01 1.71
C ASN A 147 -14.70 15.20 2.88
N PRO A 148 -14.23 15.39 4.13
CA PRO A 148 -14.71 14.65 5.30
C PRO A 148 -16.20 14.81 5.60
N ASN A 149 -16.83 15.88 5.11
CA ASN A 149 -18.24 16.18 5.33
C ASN A 149 -19.14 15.61 4.23
N VAL A 150 -18.57 14.97 3.22
CA VAL A 150 -19.29 14.45 2.05
C VAL A 150 -19.03 12.96 1.93
N ILE A 151 -19.97 12.18 2.43
CA ILE A 151 -20.09 10.73 2.19
C ILE A 151 -21.52 10.46 1.71
N SER A 152 -21.67 9.52 0.77
CA SER A 152 -22.95 9.20 0.16
C SER A 152 -23.48 7.88 0.71
N VAL A 153 -24.81 7.79 0.86
CA VAL A 153 -25.46 6.52 1.23
C VAL A 153 -25.09 5.45 0.21
N GLY A 154 -24.64 4.29 0.69
CA GLY A 154 -24.14 3.19 -0.15
C GLY A 154 -22.62 3.19 -0.35
N ASP A 155 -21.90 4.26 -0.01
CA ASP A 155 -20.43 4.27 -0.04
C ASP A 155 -19.87 3.25 0.97
N ILE A 156 -18.71 2.68 0.65
CA ILE A 156 -17.96 1.81 1.55
C ILE A 156 -16.87 2.65 2.22
N VAL A 157 -16.94 2.74 3.56
CA VAL A 157 -15.88 3.33 4.39
C VAL A 157 -15.10 2.18 5.03
N ARG A 158 -13.80 2.12 4.75
CA ARG A 158 -12.89 1.16 5.38
C ARG A 158 -12.51 1.63 6.78
N VAL A 159 -12.72 0.78 7.78
CA VAL A 159 -12.53 1.07 9.20
C VAL A 159 -11.39 0.20 9.74
N PRO A 160 -10.14 0.70 9.76
CA PRO A 160 -8.99 -0.07 10.24
C PRO A 160 -9.06 -0.36 11.75
N ARG A 161 -8.56 -1.52 12.19
CA ARG A 161 -8.55 -1.98 13.58
C ARG A 161 -7.27 -2.75 13.92
N ALA A 162 -7.02 -2.86 15.22
CA ALA A 162 -6.04 -3.76 15.82
C ALA A 162 -6.75 -4.98 16.40
#